data_AF-A0A8X8XXT6-F1
#
_entry.id   AF-A0A8X8XXT6-F1
#
_cell.length_a   1.000
_cell.length_b   1.000
_cell.length_c   1.000
_cell.angle_alpha   90.00
_cell.angle_beta   90.00
_cell.angle_gamma   90.00
#
_symmetry.space_group_name_H-M   'P 1'
#
loop_
_entity.id
_entity.type
_entity.pdbx_description
1 polymer ?
#
loop_
_entity_poly.entity_id
_entity_poly.type
_entity_poly.pdbx_seq_one_letter_code
_entity_poly.pdbx_strand_id
1 'polypeptide(L)'
;MARPHDPPPAPHHPLPQRLLTPSLSPLGIRLQTQPDLHLRSPPIPQQRPPPQLPRRLLRRPRPPAAVPLNLSAAWHWTDMYAAEVIYHDRIKNYQCTTPDPARAAAFYAGLAVRNYLFSNSTAKDRDRHADAMLNWVKTQPAWQKSNGSDHFLMLGRLTWAFRRLTDDDAEWGSSLLYMPLMKNVLRLTVERFRWDGLEVSVPYPTAFHPRSGSDIRQWQAWIGARKRIRNDFRSVLMEYCKNETASCRVVDCWKTPCSDGAPAILEAFLGSDFCLQPKGDGLTRR
;
A
#
# COMPACT_ATOMS: atom_id res chain seq x y z
N MET A 1 15.43 22.96 -3.90
CA MET A 1 15.68 22.79 -5.34
C MET A 1 16.12 21.36 -5.60
N ALA A 2 15.23 20.59 -6.24
CA ALA A 2 15.45 19.37 -7.02
C ALA A 2 14.02 18.97 -7.46
N ARG A 3 13.66 19.28 -8.71
CA ARG A 3 12.35 18.91 -9.27
C ARG A 3 12.43 17.43 -9.69
N PRO A 4 11.50 16.55 -9.30
CA PRO A 4 11.25 15.36 -10.10
C PRO A 4 10.68 15.85 -11.43
N HIS A 5 11.36 15.54 -12.52
CA HIS A 5 10.81 15.77 -13.86
C HIS A 5 9.55 14.91 -14.01
N ASP A 6 8.42 15.55 -14.33
CA ASP A 6 7.23 14.84 -14.78
C ASP A 6 7.59 14.04 -16.05
N PRO A 7 7.23 12.75 -16.14
CA PRO A 7 7.39 12.01 -17.38
C PRO A 7 6.46 12.59 -18.46
N PRO A 8 6.90 12.65 -19.73
CA PRO A 8 6.10 13.22 -20.81
C PRO A 8 4.80 12.41 -21.04
N PRO A 9 3.73 13.07 -21.51
CA PRO A 9 2.47 12.40 -21.79
C PRO A 9 2.64 11.37 -22.92
N ALA A 10 2.12 10.16 -22.71
CA ALA A 10 2.12 9.11 -23.71
C ALA A 10 1.30 9.52 -24.95
N PRO A 11 1.74 9.18 -26.18
CA PRO A 11 1.04 9.55 -27.41
C PRO A 11 -0.33 8.85 -27.50
N HIS A 12 -1.33 9.62 -27.93
CA HIS A 12 -2.69 9.15 -28.18
C HIS A 12 -2.75 8.33 -29.48
N HIS A 13 -2.95 7.02 -29.37
CA HIS A 13 -3.46 6.20 -30.47
C HIS A 13 -4.94 5.90 -30.25
N PRO A 14 -5.83 6.16 -31.23
CA PRO A 14 -7.23 5.76 -31.13
C PRO A 14 -7.39 4.30 -31.57
N LEU A 15 -7.93 3.44 -30.71
CA LEU A 15 -8.30 2.06 -31.06
C LEU A 15 -9.61 1.65 -30.37
N PRO A 16 -10.33 0.67 -30.93
CA PRO A 16 -11.77 0.72 -31.11
C PRO A 16 -12.55 0.29 -29.87
N GLN A 17 -13.72 0.89 -29.70
CA GLN A 17 -14.73 0.47 -28.73
C GLN A 17 -15.28 -0.91 -29.10
N ARG A 18 -14.82 -1.95 -28.40
CA ARG A 18 -15.61 -3.17 -28.22
C ARG A 18 -15.99 -3.27 -26.75
N LEU A 19 -17.28 -3.04 -26.48
CA LEU A 19 -17.94 -3.35 -25.23
C LEU A 19 -17.80 -4.86 -24.97
N LEU A 20 -17.00 -5.22 -23.99
CA LEU A 20 -17.05 -6.53 -23.34
C LEU A 20 -17.56 -6.32 -21.92
N THR A 21 -18.81 -6.71 -21.70
CA THR A 21 -19.41 -6.86 -20.37
C THR A 21 -18.84 -8.14 -19.73
N PRO A 22 -18.22 -8.09 -18.55
CA PRO A 22 -17.88 -9.30 -17.83
C PRO A 22 -19.07 -9.76 -16.98
N SER A 23 -19.62 -10.91 -17.35
CA SER A 23 -20.48 -11.73 -16.49
C SER A 23 -19.60 -12.37 -15.41
N LEU A 24 -19.76 -11.94 -14.16
CA LEU A 24 -19.11 -12.52 -12.99
C LEU A 24 -19.93 -13.73 -12.52
N SER A 25 -19.42 -14.93 -12.76
CA SER A 25 -19.93 -16.17 -12.13
C SER A 25 -19.32 -16.34 -10.73
N PRO A 26 -20.06 -16.91 -9.76
CA PRO A 26 -19.65 -16.95 -8.36
C PRO A 26 -18.75 -18.14 -8.07
N LEU A 27 -17.43 -17.95 -8.03
CA LEU A 27 -16.49 -18.94 -7.51
C LEU A 27 -15.79 -18.37 -6.28
N GLY A 28 -16.07 -18.98 -5.13
CA GLY A 28 -15.55 -18.61 -3.82
C GLY A 28 -14.02 -18.76 -3.75
N ILE A 29 -13.36 -17.65 -3.47
CA ILE A 29 -11.93 -17.49 -3.24
C ILE A 29 -11.47 -18.31 -2.02
N ARG A 30 -10.42 -19.16 -2.11
CA ARG A 30 -9.89 -19.94 -0.97
C ARG A 30 -8.37 -19.81 -0.71
N LEU A 31 -7.94 -19.88 0.56
CA LEU A 31 -6.66 -19.31 1.06
C LEU A 31 -5.85 -20.19 2.06
N GLN A 32 -4.53 -20.30 1.93
CA GLN A 32 -3.68 -21.19 2.76
C GLN A 32 -3.11 -20.56 4.05
N THR A 33 -3.00 -21.38 5.10
CA THR A 33 -2.09 -21.20 6.26
C THR A 33 -1.05 -22.34 6.26
N GLN A 34 0.25 -22.03 6.38
CA GLN A 34 1.30 -23.05 6.60
C GLN A 34 1.71 -23.15 8.08
N PRO A 35 2.00 -24.36 8.59
CA PRO A 35 2.84 -24.58 9.76
C PRO A 35 4.33 -24.61 9.38
N ASP A 36 5.18 -24.42 10.39
CA ASP A 36 6.64 -24.18 10.33
C ASP A 36 7.44 -24.98 9.28
N LEU A 37 8.20 -24.26 8.44
CA LEU A 37 9.17 -24.83 7.50
C LEU A 37 10.60 -24.74 8.07
N HIS A 38 11.12 -25.84 8.60
CA HIS A 38 12.54 -26.00 8.94
C HIS A 38 13.40 -26.14 7.67
N LEU A 39 14.01 -25.04 7.23
CA LEU A 39 15.13 -25.06 6.26
C LEU A 39 16.45 -25.26 7.02
N ARG A 40 17.14 -26.39 6.78
CA ARG A 40 18.51 -26.61 7.28
C ARG A 40 19.45 -25.57 6.68
N SER A 41 20.07 -24.76 7.54
CA SER A 41 21.06 -23.73 7.18
C SER A 41 22.49 -24.30 7.24
N PRO A 42 23.43 -23.84 6.39
CA PRO A 42 24.87 -24.11 6.57
C PRO A 42 25.41 -23.39 7.84
N PRO A 43 26.58 -23.80 8.39
CA PRO A 43 27.02 -23.36 9.71
C PRO A 43 27.29 -21.85 9.76
N ILE A 44 26.62 -21.19 10.71
CA ILE A 44 26.69 -19.75 10.99
C ILE A 44 27.96 -19.47 11.81
N PRO A 45 28.85 -18.53 11.41
CA PRO A 45 29.88 -18.01 12.31
C PRO A 45 29.16 -17.36 13.50
N GLN A 46 29.53 -17.70 14.74
CA GLN A 46 28.85 -17.26 15.98
C GLN A 46 28.45 -15.77 15.93
N GLN A 47 27.20 -15.51 15.57
CA GLN A 47 26.59 -14.19 15.60
C GLN A 47 25.98 -14.01 16.99
N ARG A 48 26.22 -12.83 17.57
CA ARG A 48 25.59 -12.35 18.80
C ARG A 48 24.08 -12.63 18.76
N PRO A 49 23.45 -12.94 19.92
CA PRO A 49 22.03 -13.23 19.97
C PRO A 49 21.24 -12.09 19.31
N PRO A 50 20.20 -12.41 18.52
CA PRO A 50 19.39 -11.39 17.87
C PRO A 50 18.83 -10.45 18.94
N PRO A 51 18.88 -9.12 18.74
CA PRO A 51 18.24 -8.20 19.66
C PRO A 51 16.77 -8.59 19.76
N GLN A 52 16.32 -8.88 20.99
CA GLN A 52 14.92 -9.15 21.27
C GLN A 52 14.08 -8.05 20.61
N LEU A 53 13.12 -8.46 19.77
CA LEU A 53 12.19 -7.54 19.14
C LEU A 53 11.58 -6.67 20.26
N PRO A 54 11.84 -5.35 20.31
CA PRO A 54 11.33 -4.57 21.41
C PRO A 54 9.80 -4.65 21.39
N ARG A 55 9.19 -4.91 22.55
CA ARG A 55 7.73 -4.91 22.83
C ARG A 55 7.03 -3.56 22.52
N ARG A 56 7.59 -2.72 21.64
CA ARG A 56 7.13 -1.38 21.27
C ARG A 56 6.09 -1.35 20.14
N LEU A 57 5.72 -2.48 19.53
CA LEU A 57 4.73 -2.52 18.44
C LEU A 57 3.27 -2.29 18.88
N LEU A 58 2.99 -2.15 20.18
CA LEU A 58 1.63 -1.90 20.70
C LEU A 58 1.61 -0.84 21.82
N ARG A 59 2.45 0.20 21.73
CA ARG A 59 2.26 1.36 22.61
C ARG A 59 0.98 2.09 22.20
N ARG A 60 -0.05 2.08 23.06
CA ARG A 60 -1.24 2.93 22.91
C ARG A 60 -0.78 4.39 22.84
N PRO A 61 -0.96 5.10 21.72
CA PRO A 61 -0.66 6.53 21.68
C PRO A 61 -1.60 7.24 22.66
N ARG A 62 -1.13 8.31 23.31
CA ARG A 62 -2.07 9.35 23.73
C ARG A 62 -2.73 9.85 22.44
N PRO A 63 -4.07 9.83 22.32
CA PRO A 63 -4.71 10.44 21.18
C PRO A 63 -4.23 11.89 21.07
N PRO A 64 -4.01 12.42 19.86
CA PRO A 64 -3.77 13.84 19.70
C PRO A 64 -4.92 14.59 20.37
N ALA A 65 -4.62 15.72 21.02
CA ALA A 65 -5.57 16.47 21.84
C ALA A 65 -6.86 16.90 21.08
N ALA A 66 -6.90 16.72 19.77
CA ALA A 66 -7.97 17.14 18.88
C ALA A 66 -8.88 15.99 18.38
N VAL A 67 -8.64 14.73 18.75
CA VAL A 67 -9.56 13.61 18.42
C VAL A 67 -10.58 13.46 19.56
N PRO A 68 -11.89 13.30 19.27
CA PRO A 68 -12.90 13.03 20.28
C PRO A 68 -12.50 11.85 21.18
N LEU A 69 -12.57 12.02 22.51
CA LEU A 69 -12.07 11.05 23.49
C LEU A 69 -12.70 9.65 23.32
N ASN A 70 -13.99 9.61 22.97
CA ASN A 70 -14.75 8.39 22.63
C ASN A 70 -14.23 7.65 21.39
N LEU A 71 -13.58 8.36 20.46
CA LEU A 71 -12.97 7.80 19.25
C LEU A 71 -11.49 7.47 19.41
N SER A 72 -10.81 7.98 20.44
CA SER A 72 -9.36 7.79 20.64
C SER A 72 -8.89 6.34 20.51
N ALA A 73 -9.65 5.38 21.03
CA ALA A 73 -9.33 3.96 20.99
C ALA A 73 -9.46 3.31 19.60
N ALA A 74 -10.07 4.01 18.63
CA ALA A 74 -10.14 3.60 17.24
C ALA A 74 -8.97 4.16 16.40
N TRP A 75 -8.06 4.95 16.98
CA TRP A 75 -6.90 5.50 16.28
C TRP A 75 -5.62 4.72 16.61
N HIS A 76 -4.94 4.25 15.57
CA HIS A 76 -3.74 3.42 15.65
C HIS A 76 -2.65 3.97 14.74
N TRP A 77 -1.39 3.76 15.13
CA TRP A 77 -0.26 4.00 14.24
C TRP A 77 -0.26 2.95 13.13
N THR A 78 -0.70 3.35 11.95
CA THR A 78 -0.87 2.48 10.79
C THR A 78 -0.10 3.05 9.63
N ASP A 79 0.86 2.29 9.11
CA ASP A 79 1.59 2.62 7.89
C ASP A 79 0.64 2.50 6.69
N MET A 80 0.57 3.55 5.87
CA MET A 80 -0.29 3.60 4.67
C MET A 80 0.08 2.52 3.64
N TYR A 81 1.26 1.91 3.74
CA TYR A 81 1.73 0.82 2.91
C TYR A 81 1.70 -0.55 3.62
N ALA A 82 1.08 -0.65 4.80
CA ALA A 82 0.92 -1.92 5.52
C ALA A 82 -0.21 -2.82 4.98
N ALA A 83 -0.75 -2.52 3.80
CA ALA A 83 -1.95 -3.20 3.33
C ALA A 83 -1.75 -4.70 3.10
N GLU A 84 -0.56 -5.15 2.68
CA GLU A 84 -0.22 -6.58 2.60
C GLU A 84 -0.29 -7.29 3.95
N VAL A 85 0.18 -6.63 5.03
CA VAL A 85 0.15 -7.19 6.38
C VAL A 85 -1.27 -7.25 6.92
N ILE A 86 -2.04 -6.18 6.74
CA ILE A 86 -3.46 -6.13 7.15
C ILE A 86 -4.25 -7.17 6.36
N TYR A 87 -4.02 -7.26 5.05
CA TYR A 87 -4.65 -8.23 4.17
C TYR A 87 -4.38 -9.66 4.60
N HIS A 88 -3.12 -9.98 4.90
CA HIS A 88 -2.71 -11.29 5.40
C HIS A 88 -3.44 -11.68 6.69
N ASP A 89 -3.50 -10.77 7.66
CA ASP A 89 -4.18 -10.99 8.94
C ASP A 89 -5.69 -11.18 8.77
N ARG A 90 -6.32 -10.37 7.91
CA ARG A 90 -7.75 -10.49 7.60
C ARG A 90 -8.08 -11.80 6.91
N ILE A 91 -7.24 -12.21 5.96
CA ILE A 91 -7.42 -13.45 5.20
C ILE A 91 -7.28 -14.69 6.06
N LYS A 92 -6.33 -14.70 7.00
CA LYS A 92 -6.13 -15.81 7.93
C LYS A 92 -7.38 -16.17 8.72
N ASN A 93 -8.22 -15.18 9.01
CA ASN A 93 -9.45 -15.33 9.77
C ASN A 93 -10.71 -15.42 8.88
N TYR A 94 -10.54 -15.51 7.56
CA TYR A 94 -11.65 -15.55 6.62
C TYR A 94 -12.19 -16.98 6.45
N GLN A 95 -13.52 -17.11 6.32
CA GLN A 95 -14.22 -18.40 6.27
C GLN A 95 -13.78 -19.29 5.10
N CYS A 96 -13.30 -18.68 4.02
CA CYS A 96 -12.92 -19.42 2.83
C CYS A 96 -11.45 -19.89 2.84
N THR A 97 -10.74 -19.87 3.97
CA THR A 97 -9.40 -20.47 4.04
C THR A 97 -9.44 -22.00 3.84
N THR A 98 -8.32 -22.58 3.40
CA THR A 98 -8.11 -24.00 3.12
C THR A 98 -6.73 -24.42 3.63
N PRO A 99 -6.62 -25.51 4.40
CA PRO A 99 -5.33 -26.06 4.77
C PRO A 99 -4.65 -26.79 3.60
N ASP A 100 -5.41 -27.15 2.56
CA ASP A 100 -4.91 -27.81 1.35
C ASP A 100 -4.20 -26.80 0.42
N PRO A 101 -2.86 -26.90 0.25
CA PRO A 101 -2.09 -26.02 -0.63
C PRO A 101 -2.52 -26.10 -2.09
N ALA A 102 -3.04 -27.24 -2.55
CA ALA A 102 -3.44 -27.46 -3.95
C ALA A 102 -4.71 -26.69 -4.34
N ARG A 103 -5.34 -26.00 -3.38
CA ARG A 103 -6.57 -25.21 -3.54
C ARG A 103 -6.39 -23.74 -3.16
N ALA A 104 -5.16 -23.33 -2.85
CA ALA A 104 -4.84 -21.96 -2.48
C ALA A 104 -4.81 -21.06 -3.72
N ALA A 105 -5.38 -19.85 -3.61
CA ALA A 105 -5.38 -18.86 -4.68
C ALA A 105 -4.51 -17.62 -4.38
N ALA A 106 -4.30 -17.27 -3.10
CA ALA A 106 -3.44 -16.12 -2.77
C ALA A 106 -1.99 -16.50 -2.55
N PHE A 107 -1.13 -15.55 -2.91
CA PHE A 107 0.29 -15.55 -2.59
C PHE A 107 0.78 -14.12 -2.33
N TYR A 108 2.03 -13.96 -1.88
CA TYR A 108 2.60 -12.67 -1.48
C TYR A 108 3.95 -12.47 -2.18
N ALA A 109 4.12 -11.35 -2.86
CA ALA A 109 5.37 -11.04 -3.58
C ALA A 109 5.81 -9.57 -3.49
N GLY A 110 5.00 -8.67 -2.91
CA GLY A 110 5.25 -7.23 -2.93
C GLY A 110 6.05 -6.70 -1.73
N LEU A 111 5.84 -7.29 -0.55
CA LEU A 111 6.27 -6.72 0.74
C LEU A 111 7.77 -6.43 0.83
N ALA A 112 8.60 -7.30 0.24
CA ALA A 112 10.05 -7.21 0.33
C ALA A 112 10.64 -6.00 -0.41
N VAL A 113 9.95 -5.47 -1.44
CA VAL A 113 10.47 -4.35 -2.25
C VAL A 113 10.77 -3.12 -1.40
N ARG A 114 10.03 -2.93 -0.30
CA ARG A 114 10.22 -1.81 0.63
C ARG A 114 11.66 -1.69 1.14
N ASN A 115 12.33 -2.83 1.35
CA ASN A 115 13.69 -2.85 1.89
C ASN A 115 14.73 -2.25 0.93
N TYR A 116 14.36 -2.11 -0.36
CA TYR A 116 15.27 -1.69 -1.43
C TYR A 116 14.99 -0.28 -1.95
N LEU A 117 13.70 0.11 -2.02
CA LEU A 117 13.25 1.35 -2.68
C LEU A 117 14.00 2.61 -2.20
N PHE A 118 14.34 2.71 -0.92
CA PHE A 118 14.99 3.90 -0.34
C PHE A 118 16.43 3.66 0.09
N SER A 119 17.06 2.62 -0.45
CA SER A 119 18.44 2.24 -0.19
C SER A 119 19.26 2.27 -1.47
N ASN A 120 20.58 2.31 -1.36
CA ASN A 120 21.47 2.13 -2.49
C ASN A 120 21.38 0.66 -2.97
N SER A 121 20.45 0.39 -3.89
CA SER A 121 20.11 -0.94 -4.39
C SER A 121 19.97 -0.93 -5.91
N THR A 122 20.38 -2.04 -6.54
CA THR A 122 20.24 -2.24 -7.99
C THR A 122 18.81 -2.65 -8.37
N ALA A 123 18.48 -2.55 -9.65
CA ALA A 123 17.30 -3.13 -10.27
C ALA A 123 17.13 -4.61 -9.88
N LYS A 124 18.24 -5.36 -9.93
CA LYS A 124 18.30 -6.79 -9.55
C LYS A 124 18.01 -7.03 -8.08
N ASP A 125 18.48 -6.17 -7.17
CA ASP A 125 18.19 -6.30 -5.73
C ASP A 125 16.69 -6.13 -5.45
N ARG A 126 16.06 -5.18 -6.14
CA ARG A 126 14.61 -4.89 -6.01
C ARG A 126 13.74 -6.02 -6.55
N ASP A 127 14.22 -6.77 -7.53
CA ASP A 127 13.50 -7.88 -8.16
C ASP A 127 13.76 -9.24 -7.49
N ARG A 128 14.88 -9.39 -6.78
CA ARG A 128 15.35 -10.66 -6.21
C ARG A 128 14.26 -11.47 -5.48
N HIS A 129 13.45 -10.81 -4.65
CA HIS A 129 12.41 -11.50 -3.87
C HIS A 129 11.18 -11.84 -4.71
N ALA A 130 10.81 -10.98 -5.66
CA ALA A 130 9.76 -11.26 -6.62
C ALA A 130 10.14 -12.47 -7.49
N ASP A 131 11.36 -12.49 -8.03
CA ASP A 131 11.88 -13.61 -8.81
C ASP A 131 11.91 -14.91 -8.02
N ALA A 132 12.44 -14.88 -6.79
CA ALA A 132 12.48 -16.06 -5.93
C ALA A 132 11.08 -16.60 -5.64
N MET A 133 10.13 -15.72 -5.32
CA MET A 133 8.75 -16.10 -5.06
C MET A 133 8.06 -16.67 -6.30
N LEU A 134 8.22 -16.04 -7.47
CA LEU A 134 7.62 -16.50 -8.72
C LEU A 134 8.24 -17.83 -9.21
N ASN A 135 9.55 -18.01 -9.00
CA ASN A 135 10.22 -19.28 -9.28
C ASN A 135 9.77 -20.42 -8.35
N TRP A 136 9.36 -20.10 -7.13
CA TRP A 136 8.74 -21.07 -6.23
C TRP A 136 7.27 -21.31 -6.57
N VAL A 137 6.48 -20.26 -6.85
CA VAL A 137 5.02 -20.40 -7.05
C VAL A 137 4.71 -21.22 -8.30
N LYS A 138 5.52 -21.09 -9.37
CA LYS A 138 5.33 -21.84 -10.62
C LYS A 138 5.45 -23.37 -10.46
N THR A 139 6.08 -23.84 -9.39
CA THR A 139 6.22 -25.28 -9.11
C THR A 139 5.09 -25.81 -8.24
N GLN A 140 4.19 -24.96 -7.76
CA GLN A 140 3.09 -25.37 -6.88
C GLN A 140 1.95 -26.00 -7.68
N PRO A 141 1.36 -27.13 -7.23
CA PRO A 141 0.26 -27.79 -7.92
C PRO A 141 -0.97 -26.90 -8.12
N ALA A 142 -1.24 -25.97 -7.19
CA ALA A 142 -2.33 -25.00 -7.35
C ALA A 142 -2.09 -24.06 -8.54
N TRP A 143 -0.87 -23.54 -8.68
CA TRP A 143 -0.50 -22.64 -9.76
C TRP A 143 -0.61 -23.31 -11.13
N GLN A 144 -0.08 -24.53 -11.25
CA GLN A 144 0.00 -25.25 -12.54
C GLN A 144 -1.36 -25.53 -13.18
N LYS A 145 -2.45 -25.55 -12.39
CA LYS A 145 -3.82 -25.78 -12.90
C LYS A 145 -4.33 -24.64 -13.80
N SER A 146 -3.92 -23.41 -13.50
CA SER A 146 -4.47 -22.20 -14.13
C SER A 146 -3.40 -21.28 -14.70
N ASN A 147 -2.12 -21.61 -14.46
CA ASN A 147 -0.97 -20.76 -14.71
C ASN A 147 -1.15 -19.34 -14.15
N GLY A 148 -1.66 -19.26 -12.91
CA GLY A 148 -1.86 -18.01 -12.18
C GLY A 148 -3.16 -17.25 -12.47
N SER A 149 -3.98 -17.69 -13.44
CA SER A 149 -5.20 -16.96 -13.83
C SER A 149 -6.33 -16.97 -12.80
N ASP A 150 -6.33 -17.92 -11.86
CA ASP A 150 -7.22 -17.97 -10.70
C ASP A 150 -6.53 -17.51 -9.40
N HIS A 151 -5.28 -17.04 -9.50
CA HIS A 151 -4.52 -16.55 -8.35
C HIS A 151 -4.64 -15.03 -8.21
N PHE A 152 -4.43 -14.57 -6.99
CA PHE A 152 -4.34 -13.15 -6.70
C PHE A 152 -3.33 -12.81 -5.61
N LEU A 153 -2.96 -11.54 -5.52
CA LEU A 153 -2.13 -11.00 -4.46
C LEU A 153 -2.56 -9.58 -4.09
N MET A 154 -2.18 -9.16 -2.88
CA MET A 154 -2.24 -7.77 -2.46
C MET A 154 -0.87 -7.13 -2.65
N LEU A 155 -0.83 -5.89 -3.15
CA LEU A 155 0.35 -5.05 -3.19
C LEU A 155 0.09 -3.80 -2.35
N GLY A 156 0.85 -3.64 -1.27
CA GLY A 156 0.61 -2.59 -0.29
C GLY A 156 1.02 -1.20 -0.75
N ARG A 157 1.64 -1.08 -1.93
CA ARG A 157 2.18 0.18 -2.47
C ARG A 157 1.52 0.55 -3.78
N LEU A 158 1.81 1.77 -4.22
CA LEU A 158 1.42 2.30 -5.52
C LEU A 158 1.86 1.34 -6.64
N THR A 159 1.04 1.21 -7.70
CA THR A 159 1.35 0.35 -8.87
C THR A 159 2.76 0.58 -9.43
N TRP A 160 3.23 1.83 -9.43
CA TRP A 160 4.55 2.23 -9.94
C TRP A 160 5.73 1.68 -9.13
N ALA A 161 5.52 1.21 -7.90
CA ALA A 161 6.56 0.49 -7.16
C ALA A 161 6.90 -0.88 -7.78
N PHE A 162 6.08 -1.37 -8.71
CA PHE A 162 6.14 -2.71 -9.29
C PHE A 162 6.12 -2.73 -10.82
N ARG A 163 6.29 -1.58 -11.47
CA ARG A 163 6.22 -1.41 -12.95
C ARG A 163 7.49 -0.75 -13.52
N ARG A 164 8.66 -1.07 -12.99
CA ARG A 164 9.92 -0.68 -13.62
C ARG A 164 10.02 -1.33 -15.01
N LEU A 165 10.38 -0.57 -16.04
CA LEU A 165 10.32 -1.01 -17.43
C LEU A 165 11.64 -1.60 -17.92
N THR A 166 12.77 -1.08 -17.44
CA THR A 166 14.10 -1.50 -17.88
C THR A 166 14.98 -1.85 -16.67
N ASP A 167 16.05 -2.62 -16.88
CA ASP A 167 17.03 -2.96 -15.84
C ASP A 167 18.02 -1.83 -15.51
N ASP A 168 17.64 -0.59 -15.80
CA ASP A 168 18.37 0.59 -15.36
C ASP A 168 18.22 0.78 -13.83
N ASP A 169 19.35 0.79 -13.11
CA ASP A 169 19.41 1.00 -11.67
C ASP A 169 18.85 2.38 -11.24
N ALA A 170 18.83 3.36 -12.16
CA ALA A 170 18.28 4.69 -11.95
C ALA A 170 16.74 4.73 -11.99
N GLU A 171 16.08 3.80 -12.68
CA GLU A 171 14.62 3.72 -12.70
C GLU A 171 14.09 3.26 -11.34
N TRP A 172 12.95 3.80 -10.90
CA TRP A 172 12.36 3.46 -9.61
C TRP A 172 11.58 2.13 -9.64
N GLY A 173 11.62 1.37 -8.54
CA GLY A 173 10.73 0.22 -8.34
C GLY A 173 11.29 -1.14 -8.76
N SER A 174 10.43 -2.16 -8.61
CA SER A 174 10.63 -3.53 -9.12
C SER A 174 9.92 -3.72 -10.47
N SER A 175 10.34 -4.72 -11.24
CA SER A 175 9.67 -5.16 -12.48
C SER A 175 8.54 -6.18 -12.25
N LEU A 176 8.20 -6.53 -11.00
CA LEU A 176 7.26 -7.60 -10.62
C LEU A 176 6.03 -7.73 -11.54
N LEU A 177 5.31 -6.64 -11.84
CA LEU A 177 4.09 -6.69 -12.64
C LEU A 177 4.31 -6.94 -14.14
N TYR A 178 5.54 -6.75 -14.63
CA TYR A 178 5.95 -7.07 -15.99
C TYR A 178 6.64 -8.43 -16.11
N MET A 179 6.91 -9.11 -14.99
CA MET A 179 7.44 -10.48 -15.02
C MET A 179 6.41 -11.44 -15.68
N PRO A 180 6.84 -12.40 -16.53
CA PRO A 180 5.93 -13.21 -17.33
C PRO A 180 4.85 -13.97 -16.54
N LEU A 181 5.18 -14.45 -15.33
CA LEU A 181 4.26 -15.20 -14.49
C LEU A 181 3.15 -14.33 -13.87
N MET A 182 3.29 -13.00 -13.88
CA MET A 182 2.29 -12.08 -13.35
C MET A 182 1.23 -11.66 -14.37
N LYS A 183 1.40 -12.03 -15.65
CA LYS A 183 0.56 -11.57 -16.76
C LYS A 183 -0.94 -11.74 -16.51
N ASN A 184 -1.34 -12.89 -15.97
CA ASN A 184 -2.75 -13.25 -15.77
C ASN A 184 -3.21 -13.24 -14.30
N VAL A 185 -2.37 -12.76 -13.38
CA VAL A 185 -2.69 -12.75 -11.94
C VAL A 185 -3.51 -11.51 -11.58
N LEU A 186 -4.63 -11.70 -10.88
CA LEU A 186 -5.42 -10.60 -10.32
C LEU A 186 -4.64 -9.92 -9.18
N ARG A 187 -4.56 -8.61 -9.16
CA ARG A 187 -3.81 -7.88 -8.12
C ARG A 187 -4.66 -6.81 -7.48
N LEU A 188 -4.72 -6.87 -6.15
CA LEU A 188 -5.32 -5.84 -5.32
C LEU A 188 -4.23 -4.82 -5.01
N THR A 189 -4.45 -3.54 -5.28
CA THR A 189 -3.44 -2.48 -5.06
C THR A 189 -4.06 -1.27 -4.42
N VAL A 190 -3.28 -0.51 -3.64
CA VAL A 190 -3.79 0.74 -3.04
C VAL A 190 -3.98 1.88 -4.06
N GLU A 191 -3.30 1.76 -5.20
CA GLU A 191 -3.47 2.63 -6.37
C GLU A 191 -3.31 1.79 -7.64
N ARG A 192 -4.36 1.69 -8.46
CA ARG A 192 -4.33 0.88 -9.68
C ARG A 192 -3.79 1.63 -10.89
N PHE A 193 -3.17 0.89 -11.82
CA PHE A 193 -3.02 1.35 -13.18
C PHE A 193 -4.35 1.24 -13.93
N ARG A 194 -4.90 2.37 -14.36
CA ARG A 194 -6.25 2.45 -14.97
C ARG A 194 -6.45 1.60 -16.23
N TRP A 195 -5.37 1.23 -16.90
CA TRP A 195 -5.39 0.47 -18.16
C TRP A 195 -5.13 -1.03 -17.95
N ASP A 196 -4.95 -1.47 -16.71
CA ASP A 196 -4.80 -2.88 -16.37
C ASP A 196 -6.11 -3.43 -15.82
N GLY A 197 -6.76 -4.32 -16.58
CA GLY A 197 -8.04 -4.93 -16.19
C GLY A 197 -7.92 -5.93 -15.03
N LEU A 198 -6.71 -6.40 -14.72
CA LEU A 198 -6.45 -7.33 -13.63
C LEU A 198 -6.03 -6.60 -12.34
N GLU A 199 -6.02 -5.27 -12.35
CA GLU A 199 -5.63 -4.46 -11.20
C GLU A 199 -6.84 -3.77 -10.56
N VAL A 200 -7.20 -4.23 -9.37
CA VAL A 200 -8.34 -3.73 -8.59
C VAL A 200 -7.83 -2.87 -7.46
N SER A 201 -8.30 -1.62 -7.39
CA SER A 201 -7.94 -0.75 -6.26
C SER A 201 -8.68 -1.12 -5.00
N VAL A 202 -7.96 -1.18 -3.89
CA VAL A 202 -8.50 -1.21 -2.53
C VAL A 202 -8.09 0.07 -1.80
N PRO A 203 -8.86 0.52 -0.78
CA PRO A 203 -8.49 1.71 -0.03
C PRO A 203 -7.12 1.58 0.66
N TYR A 204 -6.41 2.69 0.78
CA TYR A 204 -5.24 2.75 1.66
C TYR A 204 -5.64 2.38 3.09
N PRO A 205 -4.79 1.61 3.81
CA PRO A 205 -4.80 1.60 5.25
C PRO A 205 -4.82 3.02 5.80
N THR A 206 -5.68 3.25 6.79
CA THR A 206 -5.73 4.54 7.50
C THR A 206 -5.44 4.32 8.97
N ALA A 207 -5.07 5.38 9.69
CA ALA A 207 -4.90 5.33 11.13
C ALA A 207 -6.21 5.07 11.90
N PHE A 208 -7.37 5.24 11.25
CA PHE A 208 -8.68 5.04 11.86
C PHE A 208 -9.20 3.61 11.59
N HIS A 209 -9.29 2.81 12.65
CA HIS A 209 -9.83 1.46 12.65
C HIS A 209 -11.09 1.43 13.52
N PRO A 210 -12.27 1.73 12.93
CA PRO A 210 -13.52 1.78 13.68
C PRO A 210 -13.86 0.41 14.28
N ARG A 211 -14.29 0.40 15.54
CA ARG A 211 -14.76 -0.83 16.23
C ARG A 211 -16.18 -1.20 15.80
N SER A 212 -16.94 -0.21 15.36
CA SER A 212 -18.33 -0.37 14.92
C SER A 212 -18.72 0.73 13.94
N GLY A 213 -19.87 0.57 13.28
CA GLY A 213 -20.47 1.63 12.48
C GLY A 213 -20.77 2.92 13.27
N SER A 214 -20.89 2.83 14.60
CA SER A 214 -21.06 4.02 15.45
C SER A 214 -19.80 4.89 15.45
N ASP A 215 -18.61 4.30 15.48
CA ASP A 215 -17.36 5.06 15.40
C ASP A 215 -17.27 5.82 14.07
N ILE A 216 -17.71 5.19 12.97
CA ILE A 216 -17.75 5.81 11.63
C ILE A 216 -18.68 7.03 11.62
N ARG A 217 -19.91 6.88 12.12
CA ARG A 217 -20.89 7.98 12.13
C ARG A 217 -20.43 9.15 13.00
N GLN A 218 -19.87 8.86 14.18
CA GLN A 218 -19.31 9.89 15.07
C GLN A 218 -18.13 10.60 14.40
N TRP A 219 -17.25 9.85 13.73
CA TRP A 219 -16.14 10.45 12.99
C TRP A 219 -16.63 11.33 11.83
N GLN A 220 -17.61 10.87 11.05
CA GLN A 220 -18.21 11.64 9.95
C GLN A 220 -18.90 12.92 10.44
N ALA A 221 -19.62 12.84 11.56
CA ALA A 221 -20.25 14.00 12.18
C ALA A 221 -19.21 15.02 12.67
N TRP A 222 -18.07 14.55 13.17
CA TRP A 222 -16.96 15.39 13.63
C TRP A 222 -16.23 16.11 12.49
N ILE A 223 -15.94 15.43 11.38
CA ILE A 223 -15.13 16.01 10.28
C ILE A 223 -15.93 16.83 9.26
N GLY A 224 -17.26 16.85 9.35
CA GLY A 224 -18.15 17.61 8.48
C GLY A 224 -18.16 17.18 7.00
N ALA A 225 -19.11 17.72 6.23
CA ALA A 225 -19.23 17.47 4.79
C ALA A 225 -18.23 18.33 4.00
N ARG A 226 -17.32 17.70 3.26
CA ARG A 226 -16.25 18.38 2.50
C ARG A 226 -16.67 18.70 1.07
N LYS A 227 -16.43 19.94 0.62
CA LYS A 227 -16.58 20.35 -0.79
C LYS A 227 -15.32 20.02 -1.59
N ARG A 228 -15.48 19.57 -2.84
CA ARG A 228 -14.37 19.17 -3.72
C ARG A 228 -13.90 20.35 -4.56
N ILE A 229 -12.63 20.74 -4.42
CA ILE A 229 -12.00 21.76 -5.27
C ILE A 229 -11.41 21.08 -6.52
N ARG A 230 -11.56 21.71 -7.69
CA ARG A 230 -10.99 21.24 -8.96
C ARG A 230 -9.60 21.87 -9.14
N ASN A 231 -8.69 21.11 -9.76
CA ASN A 231 -7.29 21.46 -10.08
C ASN A 231 -6.31 21.37 -8.91
N ASP A 232 -5.03 21.19 -9.23
CA ASP A 232 -3.94 21.21 -8.26
C ASP A 232 -3.48 22.65 -8.01
N PHE A 233 -3.41 23.02 -6.74
CA PHE A 233 -2.95 24.31 -6.26
C PHE A 233 -2.07 24.14 -5.01
N ARG A 234 -1.52 22.92 -4.79
CA ARG A 234 -0.72 22.56 -3.62
C ARG A 234 0.43 23.53 -3.39
N SER A 235 1.16 23.88 -4.45
CA SER A 235 2.30 24.80 -4.36
C SER A 235 1.87 26.20 -3.93
N VAL A 236 0.75 26.71 -4.47
CA VAL A 236 0.18 28.01 -4.11
C VAL A 236 -0.29 28.02 -2.66
N LEU A 237 -0.98 26.96 -2.22
CA LEU A 237 -1.46 26.81 -0.85
C LEU A 237 -0.28 26.75 0.15
N MET A 238 0.77 26.01 -0.18
CA MET A 238 1.96 25.90 0.67
C MET A 238 2.73 27.22 0.74
N GLU A 239 2.83 27.97 -0.35
CA GLU A 239 3.50 29.28 -0.38
C GLU A 239 2.73 30.32 0.41
N TYR A 240 1.40 30.39 0.23
CA TYR A 240 0.53 31.27 1.02
C TYR A 240 0.64 30.97 2.53
N CYS A 241 0.58 29.69 2.91
CA CYS A 241 0.68 29.22 4.30
C CYS A 241 2.04 29.55 4.94
N LYS A 242 3.12 29.61 4.16
CA LYS A 242 4.45 30.04 4.65
C LYS A 242 4.52 31.54 4.91
N ASN A 243 3.80 32.34 4.13
CA ASN A 243 3.79 33.80 4.26
C ASN A 243 2.85 34.26 5.38
N GLU A 244 1.71 33.60 5.54
CA GLU A 244 0.68 33.96 6.53
C GLU A 244 0.88 33.32 7.90
N THR A 245 2.05 33.56 8.52
CA THR A 245 2.43 32.92 9.80
C THR A 245 1.48 33.17 10.97
N ALA A 246 0.68 34.23 10.93
CA ALA A 246 -0.32 34.55 11.95
C ALA A 246 -1.56 33.64 11.89
N SER A 247 -1.88 33.13 10.69
CA SER A 247 -3.14 32.41 10.41
C SER A 247 -2.90 30.97 9.94
N CYS A 248 -1.64 30.58 9.76
CA CYS A 248 -1.26 29.30 9.17
C CYS A 248 -0.11 28.64 9.93
N ARG A 249 -0.23 27.31 10.14
CA ARG A 249 0.81 26.48 10.75
C ARG A 249 1.38 25.51 9.71
N VAL A 250 2.60 25.77 9.26
CA VAL A 250 3.31 24.88 8.32
C VAL A 250 3.88 23.67 9.07
N VAL A 251 3.46 22.46 8.71
CA VAL A 251 4.08 21.21 9.16
C VAL A 251 5.12 20.78 8.12
N ASP A 252 6.39 21.07 8.41
CA ASP A 252 7.51 20.73 7.52
C ASP A 252 8.03 19.31 7.82
N CYS A 253 7.61 18.38 6.97
CA CYS A 253 7.97 16.96 7.06
C CYS A 253 9.43 16.65 6.70
N TRP A 254 10.16 17.62 6.13
CA TRP A 254 11.59 17.49 5.88
C TRP A 254 12.40 17.64 7.18
N LYS A 255 11.98 18.60 8.02
CA LYS A 255 12.63 18.88 9.31
C LYS A 255 12.09 18.02 10.45
N THR A 256 10.79 17.74 10.44
CA THR A 256 10.13 16.87 11.42
C THR A 256 9.70 15.59 10.73
N PRO A 257 10.18 14.39 11.12
CA PRO A 257 9.73 13.15 10.52
C PRO A 257 8.21 13.00 10.62
N CYS A 258 7.52 13.16 9.50
CA CYS A 258 6.09 12.93 9.37
C CYS A 258 5.79 11.44 9.16
N SER A 259 6.41 10.57 9.96
CA SER A 259 6.10 9.14 9.95
C SER A 259 4.70 8.88 10.51
N ASP A 260 4.20 7.68 10.25
CA ASP A 260 2.80 7.30 10.46
C ASP A 260 2.25 7.72 11.83
N GLY A 261 1.18 8.52 11.82
CA GLY A 261 0.54 8.99 13.04
C GLY A 261 1.23 10.17 13.73
N ALA A 262 2.11 10.91 13.04
CA ALA A 262 2.74 12.12 13.57
C ALA A 262 1.69 13.10 14.14
N PRO A 263 1.69 13.38 15.46
CA PRO A 263 0.71 14.25 16.10
C PRO A 263 0.66 15.64 15.46
N ALA A 264 1.80 16.17 15.03
CA ALA A 264 1.90 17.47 14.37
C ALA A 264 1.00 17.58 13.11
N ILE A 265 0.93 16.51 12.30
CA ILE A 265 0.04 16.46 11.12
C ILE A 265 -1.41 16.44 11.58
N LEU A 266 -1.76 15.52 12.48
CA LEU A 266 -3.14 15.30 12.88
C LEU A 266 -3.71 16.51 13.63
N GLU A 267 -2.93 17.13 14.51
CA GLU A 267 -3.28 18.39 15.16
C GLU A 267 -3.43 19.53 14.17
N ALA A 268 -2.60 19.61 13.12
CA ALA A 268 -2.71 20.67 12.13
C ALA A 268 -4.02 20.51 11.33
N PHE A 269 -4.33 19.28 10.93
CA PHE A 269 -5.57 18.96 10.25
C PHE A 269 -6.80 19.24 11.11
N LEU A 270 -6.78 18.88 12.39
CA LEU A 270 -7.94 19.01 13.28
C LEU A 270 -8.12 20.43 13.83
N GLY A 271 -7.04 21.22 13.93
CA GLY A 271 -7.09 22.64 14.29
C GLY A 271 -7.36 23.58 13.12
N SER A 272 -7.49 23.06 11.90
CA SER A 272 -7.80 23.87 10.71
C SER A 272 -9.30 24.11 10.57
N ASP A 273 -9.69 25.34 10.21
CA ASP A 273 -11.10 25.71 9.96
C ASP A 273 -11.72 24.93 8.78
N PHE A 274 -10.88 24.52 7.84
CA PHE A 274 -11.29 23.74 6.68
C PHE A 274 -10.16 22.82 6.21
N CYS A 275 -10.52 21.68 5.64
CA CYS A 275 -9.56 20.73 5.08
C CYS A 275 -9.44 20.92 3.57
N LEU A 276 -8.28 21.38 3.11
CA LEU A 276 -7.88 21.31 1.71
C LEU A 276 -6.87 20.19 1.50
N GLN A 277 -7.20 19.29 0.59
CA GLN A 277 -6.36 18.15 0.25
C GLN A 277 -6.12 18.21 -1.26
N PRO A 278 -5.12 19.00 -1.71
CA PRO A 278 -4.79 19.08 -3.12
C PRO A 278 -4.29 17.73 -3.62
N LYS A 279 -4.17 17.57 -4.95
CA LYS A 279 -3.68 16.32 -5.52
C LYS A 279 -2.26 16.04 -5.01
N GLY A 280 -1.99 14.80 -4.58
CA GLY A 280 -0.65 14.36 -4.21
C GLY A 280 0.14 13.83 -5.42
N ASP A 281 1.31 13.27 -5.15
CA ASP A 281 2.24 12.73 -6.18
C ASP A 281 1.68 11.50 -6.93
N GLY A 282 0.57 10.92 -6.46
CA GLY A 282 -0.13 9.78 -7.06
C GLY A 282 -1.54 10.15 -7.52
N LEU A 283 -2.14 9.36 -8.42
CA LEU A 283 -3.51 9.62 -8.91
C LEU A 283 -4.57 9.50 -7.81
N THR A 284 -4.29 8.69 -6.79
CA THR A 284 -5.20 8.42 -5.67
C THR A 284 -4.71 8.99 -4.35
N ARG A 285 -3.43 9.38 -4.28
CA ARG A 285 -2.87 10.09 -3.13
C ARG A 285 -3.49 11.48 -3.06
N ARG A 286 -4.25 11.71 -2.01
CA ARG A 286 -4.77 13.02 -1.62
C ARG A 286 -4.01 13.41 -0.38
#